data_AF-A0A4Z2IDX1-F1
#
_entry.id   AF-A0A4Z2IDX1-F1
#
_cell.length_a   1.000
_cell.length_b   1.000
_cell.length_c   1.000
_cell.angle_alpha   90.00
_cell.angle_beta   90.00
_cell.angle_gamma   90.00
#
_symmetry.space_group_name_H-M   'P 1'
#
loop_
_entity.id
_entity.type
_entity.pdbx_description
1 polymer ?
#
loop_
_entity_poly.entity_id
_entity_poly.type
_entity_poly.pdbx_seq_one_letter_code
_entity_poly.pdbx_strand_id
1 'polypeptide(L)'
;MCNQRYSNGRETDSSINDYRRLTLDPNTAYREMVLSEGNRKVELTDMVQEYPEHPDRFSHLYQVLCEEGLSARCYWEVEFKGSVEIAMAYRDLGRSDYYAECAFGCNDKSWSLDINGNTKCFRHGDEETAVPEPRSSRVGVYLDHKAGILTYYCVCDAALQLLHREETTFTEPLYPGLWVIGSAQLCDLEERSS
;
A
#
# COMPACT_ATOMS: atom_id res chain seq x y z
N MET A 1 7.92 16.41 16.84
CA MET A 1 9.38 16.60 16.76
C MET A 1 10.03 15.30 17.19
N CYS A 2 10.43 14.45 16.25
CA CYS A 2 11.19 13.25 16.57
C CYS A 2 12.64 13.66 16.78
N ASN A 3 13.16 13.46 18.00
CA ASN A 3 14.55 13.77 18.35
C ASN A 3 15.38 12.48 18.34
N GLN A 4 16.53 12.60 17.67
CA GLN A 4 17.73 11.75 17.62
C GLN A 4 17.82 10.53 18.55
N ARG A 5 18.09 9.35 17.97
CA ARG A 5 19.41 8.67 17.94
C ARG A 5 19.24 7.27 17.33
N TYR A 6 20.00 7.01 16.26
CA TYR A 6 20.18 5.68 15.71
C TYR A 6 20.99 4.80 16.66
N SER A 7 20.40 3.70 17.09
CA SER A 7 21.13 2.52 17.57
C SER A 7 20.23 1.30 17.50
N ASN A 8 20.73 0.25 16.84
CA ASN A 8 20.15 -1.06 16.51
C ASN A 8 19.36 -1.07 15.19
N GLY A 9 19.68 -1.88 14.17
CA GLY A 9 20.65 -2.97 14.04
C GLY A 9 20.13 -3.98 13.02
N ARG A 10 20.80 -4.09 11.87
CA ARG A 10 20.75 -5.16 10.85
C ARG A 10 19.57 -5.25 9.86
N GLU A 11 18.34 -4.82 10.16
CA GLU A 11 17.23 -4.99 9.19
C GLU A 11 17.16 -3.89 8.10
N THR A 12 17.53 -2.65 8.44
CA THR A 12 17.31 -1.48 7.56
C THR A 12 18.34 -1.33 6.42
N ASP A 13 19.50 -1.96 6.54
CA ASP A 13 20.58 -1.87 5.53
C ASP A 13 20.38 -2.90 4.40
N SER A 14 19.73 -4.03 4.72
CA SER A 14 19.32 -5.03 3.73
C SER A 14 18.13 -4.58 2.89
N SER A 15 17.17 -3.85 3.49
CA SER A 15 15.91 -3.47 2.82
C SER A 15 16.11 -2.43 1.73
N ILE A 16 17.16 -1.60 1.78
CA ILE A 16 17.48 -0.64 0.70
C ILE A 16 17.87 -1.37 -0.60
N ASN A 17 18.57 -2.51 -0.51
CA ASN A 17 18.92 -3.30 -1.68
C ASN A 17 17.72 -3.98 -2.35
N ASP A 18 16.63 -4.15 -1.59
CA ASP A 18 15.39 -4.76 -2.05
C ASP A 18 14.39 -3.70 -2.57
N TYR A 19 14.80 -2.44 -2.72
CA TYR A 19 13.88 -1.39 -3.17
C TYR A 19 13.23 -1.71 -4.51
N ARG A 20 11.91 -1.54 -4.55
CA ARG A 20 11.10 -1.72 -5.73
C ARG A 20 10.45 -0.40 -6.10
N ARG A 21 10.81 0.11 -7.27
CA ARG A 21 10.06 1.16 -7.95
C ARG A 21 8.78 0.55 -8.51
N LEU A 22 7.65 1.20 -8.22
CA LEU A 22 6.30 0.76 -8.59
C LEU A 22 5.59 1.84 -9.40
N THR A 23 4.60 1.45 -10.20
CA THR A 23 3.70 2.37 -10.92
C THR A 23 2.24 1.94 -10.79
N LEU A 24 1.35 2.91 -10.60
CA LEU A 24 -0.09 2.70 -10.51
C LEU A 24 -0.67 2.37 -11.89
N ASP A 25 -1.53 1.35 -11.95
CA ASP A 25 -2.15 0.90 -13.20
C ASP A 25 -3.42 1.72 -13.50
N PRO A 26 -3.42 2.57 -14.56
CA PRO A 26 -4.59 3.35 -14.95
C PRO A 26 -5.78 2.50 -15.38
N ASN A 27 -5.58 1.22 -15.71
CA ASN A 27 -6.65 0.30 -16.06
C ASN A 27 -7.41 -0.22 -14.83
N THR A 28 -6.82 -0.12 -13.64
CA THR A 28 -7.46 -0.53 -12.39
C THR A 28 -8.07 0.64 -11.63
N ALA A 29 -7.53 1.85 -11.81
CA ALA A 29 -7.92 3.04 -11.05
C ALA A 29 -9.42 3.33 -11.14
N TYR A 30 -10.03 3.57 -9.97
CA TYR A 30 -11.37 4.11 -9.88
C TYR A 30 -11.49 5.45 -10.63
N ARG A 31 -12.66 5.70 -11.23
CA ARG A 31 -12.81 6.76 -12.23
C ARG A 31 -12.59 8.17 -11.70
N GLU A 32 -12.71 8.42 -10.41
CA GLU A 32 -12.49 9.76 -9.84
C GLU A 32 -11.07 9.95 -9.28
N MET A 33 -10.22 8.93 -9.40
CA MET A 33 -8.81 8.99 -9.03
C MET A 33 -8.00 9.57 -10.19
N VAL A 34 -7.26 10.63 -9.94
CA VAL A 34 -6.32 11.23 -10.90
C VAL A 34 -4.93 10.64 -10.66
N LEU A 35 -4.39 9.95 -11.67
CA LEU A 35 -3.00 9.52 -11.68
C LEU A 35 -2.08 10.60 -12.26
N SER A 36 -0.96 10.86 -11.60
CA SER A 36 0.01 11.89 -11.98
C SER A 36 1.45 11.46 -11.68
N GLU A 37 2.41 12.31 -12.02
CA GLU A 37 3.85 12.09 -11.78
C GLU A 37 4.38 10.78 -12.40
N GLY A 38 3.89 10.43 -13.59
CA GLY A 38 4.22 9.17 -14.25
C GLY A 38 3.56 7.97 -13.55
N ASN A 39 2.30 8.12 -13.15
CA ASN A 39 1.50 7.15 -12.40
C ASN A 39 2.13 6.75 -11.07
N ARG A 40 2.86 7.67 -10.44
CA ARG A 40 3.49 7.49 -9.13
C ARG A 40 2.68 8.10 -8.00
N LYS A 41 1.68 8.91 -8.34
CA LYS A 41 0.84 9.63 -7.40
C LYS A 41 -0.62 9.51 -7.80
N VAL A 42 -1.47 9.33 -6.81
CA VAL A 42 -2.93 9.30 -6.94
C VAL A 42 -3.55 10.34 -6.03
N GLU A 43 -4.57 11.02 -6.53
CA GLU A 43 -5.41 11.94 -5.78
C GLU A 43 -6.88 11.62 -6.07
N LEU A 44 -7.70 11.52 -5.03
CA LEU A 44 -9.14 11.42 -5.19
C LEU A 44 -9.72 12.81 -5.43
N THR A 45 -10.52 12.95 -6.48
CA THR A 45 -11.16 14.22 -6.85
C THR A 45 -12.67 14.04 -6.99
N ASP A 46 -13.42 15.14 -7.16
CA ASP A 46 -14.85 15.07 -7.48
C ASP A 46 -15.12 14.99 -9.00
N MET A 47 -14.07 14.75 -9.82
CA MET A 47 -14.18 14.71 -11.28
C MET A 47 -13.95 13.30 -11.81
N VAL A 48 -14.90 12.83 -12.61
CA VAL A 48 -14.77 11.57 -13.36
C VAL A 48 -13.75 11.75 -14.48
N GLN A 49 -12.69 10.94 -14.44
CA GLN A 49 -11.65 10.88 -15.45
C GLN A 49 -12.11 10.08 -16.67
N GLU A 50 -11.62 10.47 -17.85
CA GLU A 50 -11.92 9.81 -19.12
C GLU A 50 -11.10 8.51 -19.31
N TYR A 51 -11.10 7.65 -18.30
CA TYR A 51 -10.44 6.35 -18.43
C TYR A 51 -11.27 5.40 -19.31
N PRO A 52 -10.63 4.67 -20.25
CA PRO A 52 -11.29 3.64 -21.04
C PRO A 52 -11.94 2.57 -20.17
N GLU A 53 -13.05 2.00 -20.65
CA GLU A 53 -13.64 0.82 -20.02
C GLU A 53 -12.62 -0.33 -19.98
N HIS A 54 -12.48 -0.95 -18.82
CA HIS A 54 -11.53 -2.06 -18.63
C HIS A 54 -12.07 -3.04 -17.57
N PRO A 55 -11.99 -4.36 -17.79
CA PRO A 55 -12.51 -5.35 -16.85
C PRO A 55 -11.81 -5.32 -15.48
N ASP A 56 -10.54 -4.88 -15.43
CA ASP A 56 -9.77 -4.80 -14.18
C ASP A 56 -10.05 -3.50 -13.39
N ARG A 57 -10.94 -2.60 -13.86
CA ARG A 57 -11.22 -1.31 -13.23
C ARG A 57 -12.10 -1.45 -12.01
N PHE A 58 -11.71 -0.81 -10.90
CA PHE A 58 -12.60 -0.65 -9.75
C PHE A 58 -13.73 0.32 -10.07
N SER A 59 -14.97 -0.10 -9.82
CA SER A 59 -16.19 0.64 -10.17
C SER A 59 -16.88 1.31 -8.99
N HIS A 60 -16.63 0.88 -7.74
CA HIS A 60 -17.36 1.34 -6.55
C HIS A 60 -16.50 1.75 -5.36
N LEU A 61 -15.21 1.42 -5.39
CA LEU A 61 -14.27 1.72 -4.31
C LEU A 61 -13.14 2.57 -4.86
N TYR A 62 -12.68 3.54 -4.07
CA TYR A 62 -11.59 4.47 -4.40
C TYR A 62 -10.24 3.76 -4.38
N GLN A 63 -10.09 2.73 -5.21
CA GLN A 63 -8.97 1.81 -5.24
C GLN A 63 -8.21 1.88 -6.57
N VAL A 64 -6.92 1.58 -6.49
CA VAL A 64 -6.03 1.37 -7.62
C VAL A 64 -4.98 0.32 -7.24
N LEU A 65 -4.58 -0.53 -8.18
CA LEU A 65 -3.44 -1.43 -8.04
C LEU A 65 -2.22 -0.89 -8.78
N CYS A 66 -1.03 -1.31 -8.38
CA CYS A 66 0.17 -1.16 -9.18
C CYS A 66 0.21 -2.18 -10.33
N GLU A 67 0.98 -1.87 -11.37
CA GLU A 67 1.19 -2.74 -12.53
C GLU A 67 2.06 -3.97 -12.17
N GLU A 68 2.99 -3.81 -11.23
CA GLU A 68 3.96 -4.83 -10.88
C GLU A 68 3.42 -5.88 -9.90
N GLY A 69 3.36 -7.14 -10.36
CA GLY A 69 3.17 -8.30 -9.50
C GLY A 69 4.46 -8.71 -8.81
N LEU A 70 4.44 -8.80 -7.48
CA LEU A 70 5.60 -9.03 -6.64
C LEU A 70 5.64 -10.47 -6.13
N SER A 71 6.75 -11.16 -6.39
CA SER A 71 6.99 -12.56 -5.96
C SER A 71 8.39 -12.78 -5.37
N ALA A 72 9.09 -11.70 -5.05
CA ALA A 72 10.44 -11.72 -4.50
C ALA A 72 10.49 -10.89 -3.22
N ARG A 73 11.68 -10.80 -2.63
CA ARG A 73 11.94 -9.79 -1.60
C ARG A 73 11.86 -8.41 -2.22
N CYS A 74 11.09 -7.53 -1.61
CA CYS A 74 11.02 -6.15 -2.02
C CYS A 74 10.60 -5.23 -0.88
N TYR A 75 11.04 -3.99 -0.99
CA TYR A 75 10.66 -2.88 -0.13
C TYR A 75 10.17 -1.69 -0.96
N TRP A 76 9.12 -1.01 -0.52
CA TRP A 76 8.67 0.24 -1.13
C TRP A 76 8.03 1.14 -0.07
N GLU A 77 7.92 2.42 -0.36
CA GLU A 77 7.35 3.42 0.54
C GLU A 77 6.22 4.19 -0.14
N VAL A 78 5.22 4.58 0.63
CA VAL A 78 4.15 5.49 0.23
C VAL A 78 4.01 6.61 1.24
N GLU A 79 3.97 7.84 0.75
CA GLU A 79 3.63 9.03 1.51
C GLU A 79 2.20 9.47 1.15
N PHE A 80 1.41 9.86 2.15
CA PHE A 80 -0.01 10.13 1.95
C PHE A 80 -0.50 11.37 2.71
N LYS A 81 -1.67 11.87 2.31
CA LYS A 81 -2.44 12.92 2.98
C LYS A 81 -3.90 12.50 3.01
N GLY A 82 -4.52 12.60 4.19
CA GLY A 82 -5.89 12.15 4.42
C GLY A 82 -5.94 10.72 4.96
N SER A 83 -6.83 9.90 4.42
CA SER A 83 -6.98 8.49 4.79
C SER A 83 -6.45 7.60 3.67
N VAL A 84 -5.80 6.50 4.03
CA VAL A 84 -5.21 5.55 3.08
C VAL A 84 -5.43 4.12 3.55
N GLU A 85 -5.67 3.22 2.60
CA GLU A 85 -5.38 1.80 2.81
C GLU A 85 -4.24 1.38 1.90
N ILE A 86 -3.31 0.59 2.45
CA ILE A 86 -2.12 0.11 1.75
C ILE A 86 -2.19 -1.40 1.69
N ALA A 87 -2.54 -1.91 0.52
CA ALA A 87 -2.87 -3.30 0.32
C ALA A 87 -1.80 -4.07 -0.45
N MET A 88 -1.76 -5.38 -0.22
CA MET A 88 -1.20 -6.37 -1.12
C MET A 88 -2.34 -7.29 -1.53
N ALA A 89 -2.58 -7.46 -2.84
CA ALA A 89 -3.72 -8.22 -3.34
C ALA A 89 -3.31 -9.20 -4.45
N TYR A 90 -4.01 -10.33 -4.56
CA TYR A 90 -3.93 -11.15 -5.76
C TYR A 90 -4.60 -10.45 -6.94
N ARG A 91 -4.16 -10.80 -8.16
CA ARG A 91 -4.66 -10.16 -9.39
C ARG A 91 -6.16 -10.37 -9.57
N ASP A 92 -6.65 -11.54 -9.15
CA ASP A 92 -8.04 -12.00 -9.27
C ASP A 92 -8.93 -11.56 -8.09
N LEU A 93 -8.47 -10.60 -7.27
CA LEU A 93 -9.35 -9.82 -6.39
C LEU A 93 -10.55 -9.31 -7.20
N GLY A 94 -11.74 -9.28 -6.61
CA GLY A 94 -12.94 -8.84 -7.31
C GLY A 94 -12.85 -7.39 -7.81
N ARG A 95 -13.61 -7.12 -8.87
CA ARG A 95 -13.89 -5.75 -9.38
C ARG A 95 -15.41 -5.47 -9.39
N SER A 96 -16.17 -6.33 -8.72
CA SER A 96 -17.63 -6.32 -8.69
C SER A 96 -18.18 -5.28 -7.71
N ASP A 97 -19.51 -5.13 -7.73
CA ASP A 97 -20.29 -4.25 -6.85
C ASP A 97 -20.39 -4.79 -5.41
N TYR A 98 -19.92 -6.01 -5.16
CA TYR A 98 -19.98 -6.63 -3.84
C TYR A 98 -18.75 -6.27 -3.02
N TYR A 99 -18.96 -5.41 -2.02
CA TYR A 99 -17.91 -4.88 -1.15
C TYR A 99 -16.92 -5.96 -0.66
N ALA A 100 -17.41 -7.09 -0.12
CA ALA A 100 -16.55 -8.15 0.40
C ALA A 100 -15.63 -8.78 -0.68
N GLU A 101 -16.04 -8.80 -1.94
CA GLU A 101 -15.25 -9.40 -3.03
C GLU A 101 -14.14 -8.49 -3.54
N CYS A 102 -14.29 -7.17 -3.44
CA CYS A 102 -13.40 -6.19 -4.07
C CYS A 102 -12.68 -5.25 -3.10
N ALA A 103 -13.18 -5.07 -1.88
CA ALA A 103 -12.54 -4.22 -0.87
C ALA A 103 -11.27 -4.86 -0.34
N PHE A 104 -10.23 -4.06 -0.16
CA PHE A 104 -8.96 -4.54 0.39
C PHE A 104 -9.14 -5.03 1.84
N GLY A 105 -8.61 -6.22 2.13
CA GLY A 105 -8.63 -6.83 3.46
C GLY A 105 -9.96 -7.48 3.87
N CYS A 106 -11.07 -7.24 3.16
CA CYS A 106 -12.38 -7.84 3.45
C CYS A 106 -12.60 -9.22 2.79
N ASN A 107 -11.53 -9.84 2.31
CA ASN A 107 -11.49 -11.16 1.67
C ASN A 107 -10.16 -11.85 1.96
N ASP A 108 -10.08 -13.11 1.58
CA ASP A 108 -8.89 -13.96 1.67
C ASP A 108 -7.86 -13.70 0.55
N LYS A 109 -8.13 -12.77 -0.36
CA LYS A 109 -7.27 -12.44 -1.51
C LYS A 109 -6.44 -11.17 -1.33
N SER A 110 -6.59 -10.49 -0.20
CA SER A 110 -5.88 -9.25 0.07
C SER A 110 -5.57 -9.05 1.56
N TRP A 111 -4.47 -8.34 1.81
CA TRP A 111 -4.00 -7.93 3.11
C TRP A 111 -3.87 -6.41 3.08
N SER A 112 -4.52 -5.70 4.01
CA SER A 112 -4.64 -4.24 3.95
C SER A 112 -4.26 -3.60 5.27
N LEU A 113 -3.42 -2.57 5.23
CA LEU A 113 -3.23 -1.65 6.35
C LEU A 113 -4.14 -0.44 6.15
N ASP A 114 -5.20 -0.31 6.94
CA ASP A 114 -6.08 0.86 6.98
C ASP A 114 -5.55 1.88 7.99
N ILE A 115 -5.22 3.08 7.49
CA ILE A 115 -4.91 4.26 8.28
C ILE A 115 -5.91 5.34 7.89
N ASN A 116 -7.01 5.40 8.65
CA ASN A 116 -7.99 6.47 8.54
C ASN A 116 -8.03 7.31 9.83
N GLY A 117 -8.75 8.44 9.80
CA GLY A 117 -8.76 9.40 10.92
C GLY A 117 -9.18 8.81 12.28
N ASN A 118 -10.01 7.75 12.29
CA ASN A 118 -10.62 7.20 13.50
C ASN A 118 -10.10 5.79 13.86
N THR A 119 -9.64 5.01 12.89
CA THR A 119 -9.22 3.62 13.05
C THR A 119 -7.93 3.35 12.32
N LYS A 120 -7.06 2.58 12.98
CA LYS A 120 -5.81 2.09 12.41
C LYS A 120 -5.77 0.61 12.67
N CYS A 121 -5.89 -0.16 11.61
CA CYS A 121 -5.93 -1.61 11.72
C CYS A 121 -5.30 -2.26 10.49
N PHE A 122 -4.84 -3.48 10.70
CA PHE A 122 -4.58 -4.42 9.65
C PHE A 122 -5.85 -5.25 9.40
N ARG A 123 -6.17 -5.51 8.14
CA ARG A 123 -7.32 -6.30 7.70
C ARG A 123 -6.92 -7.43 6.78
N HIS A 124 -7.48 -8.61 7.03
CA HIS A 124 -7.44 -9.76 6.12
C HIS A 124 -8.62 -10.68 6.42
N GLY A 125 -9.30 -11.20 5.38
CA GLY A 125 -10.43 -12.11 5.57
C GLY A 125 -11.61 -11.52 6.35
N ASP A 126 -11.80 -10.20 6.29
CA ASP A 126 -12.81 -9.45 7.09
C ASP A 126 -12.51 -9.42 8.60
N GLU A 127 -11.31 -9.85 9.01
CA GLU A 127 -10.84 -9.71 10.39
C GLU A 127 -9.97 -8.45 10.54
N GLU A 128 -10.24 -7.66 11.59
CA GLU A 128 -9.46 -6.47 11.92
C GLU A 128 -8.54 -6.71 13.11
N THR A 129 -7.27 -6.33 12.96
CA THR A 129 -6.29 -6.28 14.05
C THR A 129 -5.84 -4.84 14.27
N ALA A 130 -6.06 -4.29 15.46
CA ALA A 130 -5.63 -2.94 15.78
C ALA A 130 -4.11 -2.79 15.68
N VAL A 131 -3.63 -1.69 15.08
CA VAL A 131 -2.19 -1.40 14.96
C VAL A 131 -1.81 -0.15 15.78
N PRO A 132 -0.53 0.02 16.13
CA PRO A 132 -0.06 1.25 16.78
C PRO A 132 -0.34 2.50 15.93
N GLU A 133 -0.56 3.64 16.59
CA GLU A 133 -0.71 4.93 15.91
C GLU A 133 0.57 5.27 15.11
N PRO A 134 0.47 5.49 13.78
CA PRO A 134 1.59 5.95 12.96
C PRO A 134 2.06 7.35 13.41
N ARG A 135 3.38 7.55 13.44
CA ARG A 135 4.00 8.83 13.85
C ARG A 135 4.27 9.79 12.69
N SER A 136 4.03 9.36 11.46
CA SER A 136 4.17 10.13 10.22
C SER A 136 3.16 9.64 9.17
N SER A 137 3.00 10.39 8.10
CA SER A 137 2.16 10.02 6.95
C SER A 137 2.96 9.28 5.88
N ARG A 138 3.93 8.46 6.28
CA ARG A 138 4.75 7.67 5.37
C ARG A 138 4.86 6.24 5.87
N VAL A 139 4.52 5.28 5.02
CA VAL A 139 4.53 3.86 5.33
C VAL A 139 5.45 3.13 4.37
N GLY A 140 6.33 2.32 4.95
CA GLY A 140 7.16 1.36 4.22
C GLY A 140 6.54 -0.02 4.30
N VAL A 141 6.55 -0.74 3.18
CA VAL A 141 6.06 -2.11 3.06
C VAL A 141 7.20 -3.00 2.66
N TYR A 142 7.44 -4.04 3.46
CA TYR A 142 8.41 -5.09 3.16
C TYR A 142 7.67 -6.39 2.88
N LEU A 143 8.02 -7.02 1.77
CA LEU A 143 7.54 -8.34 1.39
C LEU A 143 8.75 -9.27 1.26
N ASP A 144 8.70 -10.42 1.92
CA ASP A 144 9.48 -11.61 1.55
C ASP A 144 8.48 -12.69 1.13
N HIS A 145 8.14 -12.69 -0.17
CA HIS A 145 7.11 -13.58 -0.73
C HIS A 145 7.41 -15.05 -0.45
N LYS A 146 8.69 -15.46 -0.62
CA LYS A 146 9.12 -16.84 -0.43
C LYS A 146 9.09 -17.27 1.03
N ALA A 147 9.43 -16.38 1.96
CA ALA A 147 9.34 -16.66 3.39
C ALA A 147 7.93 -16.48 3.95
N GLY A 148 7.00 -15.91 3.17
CA GLY A 148 5.64 -15.68 3.62
C GLY A 148 5.51 -14.49 4.57
N ILE A 149 6.39 -13.50 4.48
CA ILE A 149 6.42 -12.37 5.41
C ILE A 149 5.94 -11.10 4.70
N LEU A 150 4.97 -10.42 5.30
CA LEU A 150 4.54 -9.08 4.91
C LEU A 150 4.58 -8.17 6.14
N THR A 151 5.38 -7.11 6.08
CA THR A 151 5.57 -6.20 7.21
C THR A 151 5.30 -4.77 6.80
N TYR A 152 4.55 -4.06 7.64
CA TYR A 152 4.25 -2.65 7.49
C TYR A 152 4.98 -1.85 8.56
N TYR A 153 5.61 -0.75 8.14
CA TYR A 153 6.34 0.16 9.01
C TYR A 153 5.88 1.60 8.78
N CYS A 154 5.76 2.38 9.86
CA CYS A 154 5.72 3.84 9.76
C CYS A 154 7.16 4.36 9.65
N VAL A 155 7.45 5.18 8.63
CA VAL A 155 8.78 5.73 8.33
C VAL A 155 8.89 7.14 8.93
N CYS A 156 9.68 7.30 9.99
CA CYS A 156 9.81 8.55 10.72
C CYS A 156 11.26 9.01 10.74
N ASP A 157 11.62 9.96 9.88
CA ASP A 157 12.98 10.47 9.68
C ASP A 157 13.99 9.34 9.40
N ALA A 158 14.53 8.84 10.50
CA ALA A 158 15.60 7.90 10.63
C ALA A 158 15.15 6.51 11.11
N ALA A 159 13.96 6.40 11.67
CA ALA A 159 13.48 5.22 12.36
C ALA A 159 12.31 4.58 11.62
N LEU A 160 12.23 3.25 11.71
CA LEU A 160 11.05 2.48 11.34
C LEU A 160 10.31 2.09 12.62
N GLN A 161 9.03 2.43 12.70
CA GLN A 161 8.11 1.89 13.71
C GLN A 161 7.33 0.75 13.08
N LEU A 162 7.46 -0.46 13.62
CA LEU A 162 6.62 -1.60 13.21
C LEU A 162 5.14 -1.27 13.48
N LEU A 163 4.31 -1.42 12.44
CA LEU A 163 2.85 -1.28 12.54
C LEU A 163 2.18 -2.65 12.59
N HIS A 164 2.51 -3.52 11.64
CA HIS A 164 1.99 -4.89 11.58
C HIS A 164 2.99 -5.82 10.91
N ARG A 165 2.95 -7.10 11.28
CA ARG A 165 3.65 -8.17 10.57
C ARG A 165 2.71 -9.35 10.43
N GLU A 166 2.52 -9.75 9.18
CA GLU A 166 1.78 -10.92 8.78
C GLU A 166 2.75 -12.04 8.38
N GLU A 167 2.45 -13.26 8.81
CA GLU A 167 3.17 -14.47 8.40
C GLU A 167 2.16 -15.46 7.82
N THR A 168 2.23 -15.67 6.50
CA THR A 168 1.28 -16.52 5.77
C THR A 168 1.93 -17.13 4.52
N THR A 169 1.23 -18.01 3.81
CA THR A 169 1.73 -18.56 2.54
C THR A 169 1.09 -17.84 1.36
N PHE A 170 1.87 -17.07 0.62
CA PHE A 170 1.41 -16.46 -0.62
C PHE A 170 1.48 -17.47 -1.77
N THR A 171 0.37 -17.64 -2.48
CA THR A 171 0.24 -18.65 -3.54
C THR A 171 0.51 -18.09 -4.93
N GLU A 172 0.37 -16.77 -5.08
CA GLU A 172 0.47 -16.06 -6.36
C GLU A 172 1.23 -14.73 -6.19
N PRO A 173 1.66 -14.06 -7.28
CA PRO A 173 2.20 -12.71 -7.19
C PRO A 173 1.22 -11.75 -6.52
N LEU A 174 1.75 -10.87 -5.66
CA LEU A 174 0.97 -9.84 -4.98
C LEU A 174 1.14 -8.49 -5.67
N TYR A 175 0.04 -7.80 -5.90
CA TYR A 175 -0.03 -6.48 -6.49
C TYR A 175 -0.26 -5.47 -5.37
N PRO A 176 0.67 -4.50 -5.18
CA PRO A 176 0.43 -3.39 -4.27
C PRO A 176 -0.82 -2.61 -4.67
N GLY A 177 -1.62 -2.23 -3.69
CA GLY A 177 -2.86 -1.49 -3.90
C GLY A 177 -2.98 -0.30 -2.96
N LEU A 178 -3.66 0.74 -3.42
CA LEU A 178 -3.97 1.92 -2.63
C LEU A 178 -5.47 2.18 -2.68
N TRP A 179 -6.08 2.34 -1.50
CA TRP A 179 -7.34 3.05 -1.35
C TRP A 179 -7.05 4.43 -0.78
N VAL A 180 -7.67 5.50 -1.28
CA VAL A 180 -7.31 6.86 -0.85
C VAL A 180 -8.52 7.79 -0.75
N ILE A 181 -8.62 8.51 0.37
CA ILE A 181 -9.36 9.79 0.47
C ILE A 181 -8.33 10.89 0.75
N GLY A 182 -8.08 11.74 -0.24
CA GLY A 182 -6.97 12.70 -0.27
C GLY A 182 -5.97 12.33 -1.35
N SER A 183 -4.69 12.16 -1.01
CA SER A 183 -3.65 11.78 -1.97
C SER A 183 -2.63 10.81 -1.39
N ALA A 184 -2.01 10.02 -2.26
CA ALA A 184 -0.92 9.12 -1.93
C ALA A 184 0.12 9.10 -3.06
N GLN A 185 1.39 8.97 -2.70
CA GLN A 185 2.52 8.98 -3.62
C GLN A 185 3.52 7.87 -3.27
N LEU A 186 3.84 7.06 -4.26
CA LEU A 186 4.92 6.07 -4.20
C LEU A 186 6.26 6.82 -4.17
N CYS A 187 7.05 6.64 -3.11
CA CYS A 187 8.30 7.39 -2.89
C CYS A 187 9.46 6.77 -3.66
N ASP A 188 10.40 7.61 -4.12
CA ASP A 188 11.75 7.16 -4.51
C ASP A 188 12.66 7.18 -3.28
N LEU A 189 13.49 6.15 -3.09
CA LEU A 189 14.45 6.14 -1.99
C LEU A 189 15.63 7.13 -2.17
N GLU A 190 15.79 7.70 -3.36
CA GLU A 190 16.88 8.64 -3.66
C GLU A 190 16.73 10.01 -2.96
N GLU A 191 15.56 10.33 -2.39
CA GLU A 191 15.31 11.64 -1.76
C GLU A 191 15.72 11.72 -0.27
N ARG A 192 16.39 10.70 0.30
CA ARG A 192 16.87 10.74 1.70
C ARG A 192 18.17 11.52 1.90
N SER A 193 18.68 12.15 0.84
CA SER A 193 19.89 12.98 0.86
C SER A 193 19.59 14.39 0.35
N SER A 194 19.02 15.24 1.20
CA SER A 194 19.06 16.70 1.06
C SER A 194 19.00 17.36 2.43
#